data_AF-A0A8C2FQS2-F1
#
_entry.id   AF-A0A8C2FQS2-F1
#
_cell.length_a   1.000
_cell.length_b   1.000
_cell.length_c   1.000
_cell.angle_alpha   90.00
_cell.angle_beta   90.00
_cell.angle_gamma   90.00
#
_symmetry.space_group_name_H-M   'P 1'
#
loop_
_entity.id
_entity.type
_entity.pdbx_description
1 polymer ?
#
loop_
_entity_poly.entity_id
_entity_poly.type
_entity_poly.pdbx_seq_one_letter_code
_entity_poly.pdbx_strand_id
1 'polypeptide(L)'
;MEFNPICVQIPWDRNPEALAKWAEGQTGFPWIDAVMTQLRQEGWIHHLARHAVACFLTRGDLWISWEEGMKVFEELLLDADWSVNAGSWMWLSCSSFFQQFFHCYCPVGFGRRTDPNGDYIRRYLPILRGFPAKFIYDPWNAPESVQKIAKCVIGVHYPKPMVNHAEASRINIERMKQIYQQLSCYRGLGLLATVPSNSGDGNGAGPSSGDNT
;
A
#
# COMPACT_ATOMS: atom_id res chain seq x y z
N MET A 1 -12.31 -15.64 7.29
CA MET A 1 -11.84 -14.82 8.43
C MET A 1 -12.58 -15.23 9.68
N GLU A 2 -13.92 -15.25 9.63
CA GLU A 2 -14.74 -15.84 10.69
C GLU A 2 -14.32 -17.30 10.95
N PHE A 3 -14.32 -17.69 12.22
CA PHE A 3 -13.97 -19.04 12.71
C PHE A 3 -12.50 -19.47 12.55
N ASN A 4 -11.61 -18.63 12.01
CA ASN A 4 -10.17 -18.94 12.01
C ASN A 4 -9.53 -18.55 13.35
N PRO A 5 -9.06 -19.52 14.17
CA PRO A 5 -8.59 -19.26 15.54
C PRO A 5 -7.31 -18.42 15.61
N ILE A 6 -6.54 -18.34 14.52
CA ILE A 6 -5.30 -17.56 14.46
C ILE A 6 -5.50 -16.18 13.81
N CYS A 7 -6.71 -15.88 13.31
CA CYS A 7 -7.00 -14.63 12.61
C CYS A 7 -7.71 -13.63 13.52
N VAL A 8 -7.14 -12.43 13.62
CA VAL A 8 -7.78 -11.28 14.26
C VAL A 8 -9.05 -10.91 13.50
N GLN A 9 -10.13 -10.69 14.24
CA GLN A 9 -11.42 -10.28 13.68
C GLN A 9 -11.42 -8.76 13.48
N ILE A 10 -11.07 -8.32 12.28
CA ILE A 10 -11.03 -6.92 11.90
C ILE A 10 -12.33 -6.57 11.15
N PRO A 11 -13.04 -5.50 11.52
CA PRO A 11 -14.23 -5.06 10.81
C PRO A 11 -13.83 -4.38 9.49
N TRP A 12 -13.50 -5.18 8.48
CA TRP A 12 -13.19 -4.70 7.14
C TRP A 12 -14.44 -4.15 6.43
N ASP A 13 -14.24 -3.13 5.59
CA ASP A 13 -15.30 -2.50 4.83
C ASP A 13 -15.70 -3.37 3.63
N ARG A 14 -16.99 -3.37 3.30
CA ARG A 14 -17.51 -3.98 2.06
C ARG A 14 -17.63 -2.89 0.99
N ASN A 15 -16.66 -2.83 0.10
CA ASN A 15 -16.64 -1.85 -0.98
C ASN A 15 -16.29 -2.52 -2.32
N PRO A 16 -17.29 -3.10 -3.02
CA PRO A 16 -17.06 -3.83 -4.27
C PRO A 16 -16.52 -2.94 -5.39
N GLU A 17 -16.87 -1.65 -5.42
CA GLU A 17 -16.35 -0.71 -6.42
C GLU A 17 -14.86 -0.46 -6.22
N ALA A 18 -14.42 -0.22 -4.98
CA ALA A 18 -13.02 -0.04 -4.66
C ALA A 18 -12.20 -1.31 -4.89
N LEU A 19 -12.77 -2.48 -4.56
CA LEU A 19 -12.15 -3.78 -4.85
C LEU A 19 -11.95 -3.98 -6.36
N ALA A 20 -12.96 -3.69 -7.19
CA ALA A 20 -12.87 -3.82 -8.63
C ALA A 20 -11.77 -2.91 -9.20
N LYS A 21 -11.74 -1.63 -8.79
CA LYS A 21 -10.67 -0.69 -9.19
C LYS A 21 -9.28 -1.20 -8.82
N TRP A 22 -9.10 -1.79 -7.64
CA TRP A 22 -7.83 -2.37 -7.24
C TRP A 22 -7.49 -3.61 -8.08
N ALA A 23 -8.42 -4.55 -8.23
CA ALA A 23 -8.21 -5.79 -8.98
C ALA A 23 -7.89 -5.52 -10.46
N GLU A 24 -8.52 -4.52 -11.06
CA GLU A 24 -8.36 -4.15 -12.47
C GLU A 24 -7.21 -3.17 -12.74
N GLY A 25 -6.51 -2.69 -11.70
CA GLY A 25 -5.41 -1.73 -11.85
C GLY A 25 -5.90 -0.34 -12.32
N GLN A 26 -6.99 0.14 -11.73
CA GLN A 26 -7.62 1.44 -12.02
C GLN A 26 -7.76 2.30 -10.74
N THR A 27 -6.82 2.16 -9.81
CA THR A 27 -6.80 2.93 -8.55
C THR A 27 -6.43 4.39 -8.77
N GLY A 28 -5.80 4.70 -9.89
CA GLY A 28 -5.23 6.02 -10.17
C GLY A 28 -3.87 6.24 -9.52
N PHE A 29 -3.29 5.22 -8.86
CA PHE A 29 -1.92 5.20 -8.37
C PHE A 29 -1.05 4.36 -9.31
N PRO A 30 -0.18 4.96 -10.14
CA PRO A 30 0.54 4.25 -11.20
C PRO A 30 1.32 3.04 -10.71
N TRP A 31 1.95 3.13 -9.55
CA TRP A 31 2.67 2.00 -8.95
C TRP A 31 1.77 0.81 -8.68
N ILE A 32 0.62 1.03 -8.03
CA ILE A 32 -0.33 -0.03 -7.71
C ILE A 32 -0.93 -0.60 -9.00
N ASP A 33 -1.34 0.28 -9.91
CA ASP A 33 -1.97 -0.10 -11.17
C ASP A 33 -1.01 -0.89 -12.08
N ALA A 34 0.27 -0.49 -12.14
CA ALA A 34 1.29 -1.21 -12.90
C ALA A 34 1.56 -2.61 -12.33
N VAL A 35 1.61 -2.75 -11.00
CA VAL A 35 1.79 -4.06 -10.34
C VAL A 35 0.59 -4.97 -10.61
N MET A 36 -0.64 -4.45 -10.47
CA MET A 36 -1.84 -5.24 -10.74
C MET A 36 -1.97 -5.60 -12.23
N THR A 37 -1.51 -4.71 -13.12
CA THR A 37 -1.43 -4.99 -14.55
C THR A 37 -0.40 -6.07 -14.87
N GLN A 38 0.79 -6.01 -14.26
CA GLN A 38 1.81 -7.07 -14.41
C GLN A 38 1.26 -8.41 -13.93
N LEU A 39 0.64 -8.45 -12.75
CA LEU A 39 0.07 -9.67 -12.19
C LEU A 39 -0.92 -10.31 -13.16
N ARG A 40 -1.82 -9.51 -13.74
CA ARG A 40 -2.83 -10.01 -14.69
C ARG A 40 -2.23 -10.49 -16.01
N GLN A 41 -1.17 -9.84 -16.50
CA GLN A 41 -0.56 -10.16 -17.79
C GLN A 41 0.41 -11.33 -17.73
N GLU A 42 1.20 -11.41 -16.65
CA GLU A 42 2.35 -12.32 -16.56
C GLU A 42 2.16 -13.40 -15.48
N GLY A 43 1.16 -13.26 -14.62
CA GLY A 43 0.86 -14.22 -13.56
C GLY A 43 1.88 -14.25 -12.43
N TRP A 44 2.82 -13.31 -12.39
CA TRP A 44 3.82 -13.20 -11.33
C TRP A 44 4.19 -11.74 -11.06
N ILE A 45 4.37 -11.42 -9.79
CA ILE A 45 4.93 -10.14 -9.32
C ILE A 45 5.90 -10.38 -8.16
N HIS A 46 6.92 -9.53 -8.06
CA HIS A 46 7.92 -9.60 -7.01
C HIS A 46 7.31 -9.47 -5.61
N HIS A 47 7.87 -10.15 -4.60
CA HIS A 47 7.32 -10.15 -3.23
C HIS A 47 7.09 -8.75 -2.65
N LEU A 48 8.01 -7.80 -2.86
CA LEU A 48 7.82 -6.42 -2.41
C LEU A 48 6.66 -5.70 -3.13
N ALA A 49 6.35 -6.08 -4.37
CA ALA A 49 5.19 -5.57 -5.10
C ALA A 49 3.89 -6.15 -4.51
N ARG A 50 3.89 -7.44 -4.15
CA ARG A 50 2.78 -8.08 -3.39
C ARG A 50 2.51 -7.34 -2.09
N HIS A 51 3.55 -6.99 -1.34
CA HIS A 51 3.42 -6.22 -0.10
C HIS A 51 2.76 -4.86 -0.34
N ALA A 52 3.16 -4.15 -1.40
CA ALA A 52 2.61 -2.84 -1.72
C ALA A 52 1.11 -2.91 -2.04
N VAL A 53 0.70 -3.83 -2.92
CA VAL A 53 -0.71 -3.94 -3.32
C VAL A 53 -1.60 -4.53 -2.22
N ALA A 54 -1.08 -5.45 -1.40
CA ALA A 54 -1.79 -5.99 -0.25
C ALA A 54 -1.97 -4.94 0.85
N CYS A 55 -0.92 -4.13 1.11
CA CYS A 55 -1.01 -3.00 2.04
C CYS A 55 -2.05 -1.99 1.56
N PHE A 56 -2.02 -1.60 0.28
CA PHE A 56 -2.99 -0.65 -0.28
C PHE A 56 -4.44 -1.15 -0.13
N LEU A 57 -4.71 -2.41 -0.47
CA LEU A 57 -6.06 -2.99 -0.37
C LEU A 57 -6.57 -3.06 1.09
N THR A 58 -5.70 -3.43 2.03
CA THR A 58 -6.11 -3.77 3.41
C THR A 58 -5.88 -2.60 4.35
N ARG A 59 -4.92 -2.72 5.28
CA ARG A 59 -4.65 -1.78 6.37
C ARG A 59 -4.07 -0.43 5.94
N GLY A 60 -3.61 -0.31 4.69
CA GLY A 60 -2.98 0.90 4.16
C GLY A 60 -4.01 1.93 3.76
N ASP A 61 -4.84 1.60 2.77
CA ASP A 61 -5.66 2.62 2.10
C ASP A 61 -7.15 2.27 2.02
N LEU A 62 -7.51 1.11 1.46
CA LEU A 62 -8.91 0.82 1.12
C LEU A 62 -9.72 0.16 2.25
N TRP A 63 -9.07 -0.39 3.28
CA TRP A 63 -9.72 -1.08 4.40
C TRP A 63 -10.62 -2.26 4.00
N ILE A 64 -10.26 -2.96 2.91
CA ILE A 64 -10.99 -4.14 2.40
C ILE A 64 -10.37 -5.41 2.97
N SER A 65 -11.18 -6.45 3.15
CA SER A 65 -10.72 -7.74 3.68
C SER A 65 -9.61 -8.34 2.83
N TRP A 66 -8.59 -8.86 3.50
CA TRP A 66 -7.51 -9.64 2.90
C TRP A 66 -8.02 -10.87 2.16
N GLU A 67 -9.20 -11.38 2.50
CA GLU A 67 -9.86 -12.51 1.82
C GLU A 67 -10.20 -12.17 0.36
N GLU A 68 -10.59 -10.92 0.08
CA GLU A 68 -10.89 -10.51 -1.29
C GLU A 68 -9.61 -10.38 -2.12
N GLY A 69 -8.53 -9.87 -1.51
CA GLY A 69 -7.21 -9.87 -2.13
C GLY A 69 -6.68 -11.27 -2.41
N MET A 70 -6.89 -12.20 -1.47
CA MET A 70 -6.53 -13.61 -1.61
C MET A 70 -7.21 -14.26 -2.81
N LYS A 71 -8.52 -14.03 -3.00
CA LYS A 71 -9.27 -14.55 -4.17
C LYS A 71 -8.70 -14.03 -5.49
N VAL A 72 -8.38 -12.74 -5.58
CA VAL A 72 -7.78 -12.16 -6.79
C VAL A 72 -6.39 -12.75 -7.06
N PHE A 73 -5.59 -12.98 -6.02
CA PHE A 73 -4.29 -13.63 -6.18
C PHE A 73 -4.43 -15.11 -6.54
N GLU A 74 -5.41 -15.82 -6.00
CA GLU A 74 -5.70 -17.21 -6.37
C GLU A 74 -6.09 -17.35 -7.84
N GLU A 75 -6.80 -16.35 -8.40
CA GLU A 75 -7.16 -16.33 -9.83
C GLU A 75 -5.97 -16.02 -10.74
N LEU A 76 -5.08 -15.10 -10.33
CA LEU A 76 -4.08 -14.52 -11.25
C LEU A 76 -2.64 -15.00 -11.01
N LEU A 77 -2.27 -15.33 -9.77
CA LEU A 77 -0.89 -15.54 -9.38
C LEU A 77 -0.50 -17.02 -9.55
N LEU A 78 0.44 -17.31 -10.43
CA LEU A 78 0.85 -18.67 -10.82
C LEU A 78 1.48 -19.47 -9.66
N ASP A 79 2.07 -18.79 -8.68
CA ASP A 79 2.70 -19.41 -7.51
C ASP A 79 1.84 -19.33 -6.24
N ALA A 80 0.54 -19.02 -6.38
CA ALA A 80 -0.40 -19.02 -5.25
C ALA A 80 -0.87 -20.44 -4.90
N ASP A 81 -0.11 -21.12 -4.05
CA ASP A 81 -0.67 -22.23 -3.26
C ASP A 81 -1.65 -21.69 -2.21
N TRP A 82 -2.71 -22.45 -1.93
CA TRP A 82 -3.75 -22.05 -0.97
C TRP A 82 -3.17 -21.64 0.39
N SER A 83 -2.22 -22.42 0.92
CA SER A 83 -1.64 -22.22 2.24
C SER A 83 -0.75 -20.98 2.27
N VAL A 84 0.12 -20.85 1.24
CA VAL A 84 1.06 -19.73 1.13
C VAL A 84 0.31 -18.44 0.87
N ASN A 85 -0.71 -18.45 0.01
CA ASN A 85 -1.52 -17.28 -0.31
C ASN A 85 -2.29 -16.80 0.93
N ALA A 86 -3.04 -17.69 1.60
CA ALA A 86 -3.78 -17.34 2.81
C ALA A 86 -2.86 -16.84 3.94
N GLY A 87 -1.75 -17.54 4.19
CA GLY A 87 -0.76 -17.14 5.19
C GLY A 87 -0.15 -15.78 4.91
N SER A 88 0.22 -15.52 3.64
CA SER A 88 0.80 -14.24 3.22
C SER A 88 -0.18 -13.09 3.37
N TRP A 89 -1.44 -13.27 2.95
CA TRP A 89 -2.46 -12.23 3.08
C TRP A 89 -2.77 -11.89 4.54
N MET A 90 -2.91 -12.90 5.41
CA MET A 90 -3.08 -12.68 6.86
C MET A 90 -1.88 -11.97 7.49
N TRP A 91 -0.66 -12.27 7.06
CA TRP A 91 0.56 -11.61 7.53
C TRP A 91 0.62 -10.15 7.10
N LEU A 92 0.38 -9.86 5.82
CA LEU A 92 0.48 -8.51 5.24
C LEU A 92 -0.61 -7.55 5.74
N SER A 93 -1.82 -8.07 5.98
CA SER A 93 -2.94 -7.31 6.54
C SER A 93 -2.84 -7.08 8.05
N CYS A 94 -1.81 -7.65 8.71
CA CYS A 94 -1.71 -7.72 10.16
C CYS A 94 -2.94 -8.39 10.81
N SER A 95 -3.52 -9.39 10.14
CA SER A 95 -4.57 -10.23 10.70
C SER A 95 -4.02 -11.45 11.45
N SER A 96 -2.77 -11.84 11.20
CA SER A 96 -2.05 -12.85 11.98
C SER A 96 -0.54 -12.68 11.83
N PHE A 97 0.25 -13.32 12.71
CA PHE A 97 1.71 -13.45 12.66
C PHE A 97 2.57 -12.15 12.70
N PHE A 98 2.02 -11.00 12.35
CA PHE A 98 2.70 -9.70 12.32
C PHE A 98 1.79 -8.60 12.86
N GLN A 99 2.33 -7.76 13.74
CA GLN A 99 1.55 -6.74 14.47
C GLN A 99 2.10 -5.31 14.29
N GLN A 100 3.11 -5.10 13.45
CA GLN A 100 3.66 -3.76 13.20
C GLN A 100 2.89 -3.05 12.07
N PHE A 101 1.62 -2.75 12.33
CA PHE A 101 0.71 -2.12 11.36
C PHE A 101 1.05 -0.65 11.04
N PHE A 102 1.96 -0.03 11.78
CA PHE A 102 2.35 1.38 11.63
C PHE A 102 3.21 1.67 10.39
N HIS A 103 3.88 0.66 9.83
CA HIS A 103 4.63 0.81 8.57
C HIS A 103 3.73 0.45 7.38
N CYS A 104 3.03 1.44 6.83
CA CYS A 104 2.30 1.31 5.57
C CYS A 104 3.20 1.70 4.38
N TYR A 105 3.08 0.98 3.27
CA TYR A 105 3.79 1.33 2.04
C TYR A 105 3.13 2.55 1.40
N CYS A 106 3.89 3.61 1.15
CA CYS A 106 3.40 4.75 0.39
C CYS A 106 3.26 4.36 -1.10
N PRO A 107 2.05 4.40 -1.71
CA PRO A 107 1.82 3.98 -3.09
C PRO A 107 2.48 4.89 -4.13
N VAL A 108 3.01 6.05 -3.72
CA VAL A 108 3.82 6.94 -4.56
C VAL A 108 5.31 6.77 -4.24
N GLY A 109 5.67 6.95 -2.96
CA GLY A 109 7.06 7.02 -2.53
C GLY A 109 7.81 5.70 -2.64
N PHE A 110 7.13 4.56 -2.49
CA PHE A 110 7.78 3.26 -2.60
C PHE A 110 8.25 2.99 -4.03
N GLY A 111 7.35 3.09 -5.01
CA GLY A 111 7.70 2.95 -6.42
C GLY A 111 8.81 3.90 -6.86
N ARG A 112 8.73 5.18 -6.47
CA ARG A 112 9.75 6.19 -6.78
C ARG A 112 11.15 5.83 -6.24
N ARG A 113 11.24 5.18 -5.08
CA ARG A 113 12.53 4.72 -4.53
C ARG A 113 13.04 3.45 -5.23
N THR A 114 12.14 2.58 -5.68
CA THR A 114 12.49 1.33 -6.36
C THR A 114 12.93 1.56 -7.80
N ASP A 115 12.24 2.42 -8.54
CA ASP A 115 12.56 2.79 -9.91
C ASP A 115 12.35 4.32 -10.09
N PRO A 116 13.39 5.14 -9.88
CA PRO A 116 13.27 6.60 -9.95
C PRO A 116 12.84 7.15 -11.32
N ASN A 117 13.11 6.43 -12.42
CA ASN A 117 12.76 6.86 -13.77
C ASN A 117 11.30 6.51 -14.15
N GLY A 118 10.74 5.50 -13.47
CA GLY A 118 9.41 4.98 -13.71
C GLY A 118 9.31 4.15 -14.98
N ASP A 119 10.40 3.52 -15.41
CA ASP A 119 10.43 2.66 -16.59
C ASP A 119 9.48 1.46 -16.44
N TYR A 120 9.36 0.92 -15.22
CA TYR A 120 8.36 -0.09 -14.86
C TYR A 120 6.93 0.39 -15.13
N ILE A 121 6.61 1.64 -14.74
CA ILE A 121 5.30 2.25 -15.01
C ILE A 121 5.08 2.39 -16.52
N ARG A 122 6.08 2.85 -17.27
CA ARG A 122 5.96 3.04 -18.73
C ARG A 122 5.78 1.73 -19.50
N ARG A 123 6.28 0.63 -18.94
CA ARG A 123 6.15 -0.72 -19.49
C ARG A 123 4.72 -1.23 -19.32
N TYR A 124 4.20 -1.23 -18.10
CA TYR A 124 2.89 -1.83 -17.79
C TYR A 124 1.71 -0.87 -17.98
N LEU A 125 1.94 0.44 -17.93
CA LEU A 125 0.94 1.48 -18.18
C LEU A 125 1.38 2.40 -19.35
N PRO A 126 1.33 1.91 -20.62
CA PRO A 126 1.77 2.69 -21.78
C PRO A 126 1.10 4.06 -21.93
N ILE A 127 -0.13 4.22 -21.42
CA ILE A 127 -0.86 5.49 -21.44
C ILE A 127 -0.13 6.61 -20.68
N LEU A 128 0.70 6.26 -19.68
CA LEU A 128 1.51 7.20 -18.90
C LEU A 128 2.91 7.42 -19.47
N ARG A 129 3.28 6.79 -20.61
CA ARG A 129 4.64 6.82 -21.15
C ARG A 129 5.16 8.23 -21.46
N GLY A 130 4.28 9.20 -21.70
CA GLY A 130 4.66 10.59 -21.96
C GLY A 130 4.99 11.42 -20.72
N PHE A 131 4.70 10.95 -19.51
CA PHE A 131 4.93 11.74 -18.29
C PHE A 131 6.42 11.82 -17.92
N PRO A 132 6.95 12.99 -17.55
CA PRO A 132 8.29 13.09 -16.97
C PRO A 132 8.43 12.25 -15.70
N ALA A 133 9.63 11.72 -15.42
CA ALA A 133 9.90 10.92 -14.21
C ALA A 133 9.47 11.63 -12.90
N LYS A 134 9.54 12.96 -12.87
CA LYS A 134 9.07 13.79 -11.75
C LYS A 134 7.60 13.54 -11.37
N PHE A 135 6.74 13.22 -12.34
CA PHE A 135 5.29 13.09 -12.17
C PHE A 135 4.78 11.67 -12.46
N ILE A 136 5.63 10.72 -12.86
CA ILE A 136 5.19 9.39 -13.32
C ILE A 136 4.50 8.57 -12.22
N TYR A 137 4.83 8.84 -10.95
CA TYR A 137 4.23 8.17 -9.78
C TYR A 137 3.04 8.92 -9.17
N ASP A 138 2.87 10.18 -9.54
CA ASP A 138 1.86 11.10 -9.02
C ASP A 138 1.36 12.05 -10.12
N PRO A 139 0.83 11.52 -11.23
CA PRO A 139 0.54 12.30 -12.43
C PRO A 139 -0.58 13.33 -12.24
N TRP A 140 -1.41 13.17 -11.20
CA TRP A 140 -2.40 14.17 -10.80
C TRP A 140 -1.78 15.48 -10.30
N ASN A 141 -0.51 15.48 -9.89
CA ASN A 141 0.25 16.68 -9.53
C ASN A 141 0.88 17.37 -10.76
N ALA A 142 0.80 16.77 -11.95
CA ALA A 142 1.35 17.35 -13.16
C ALA A 142 0.49 18.53 -13.64
N PRO A 143 1.08 19.69 -13.98
CA PRO A 143 0.36 20.79 -14.61
C PRO A 143 -0.35 20.36 -15.90
N GLU A 144 -1.44 21.03 -16.25
CA GLU A 144 -2.19 20.71 -17.48
C GLU A 144 -1.32 20.76 -18.74
N SER A 145 -0.34 21.67 -18.81
CA SER A 145 0.61 21.74 -19.91
C SER A 145 1.43 20.45 -20.06
N VAL A 146 1.87 19.86 -18.95
CA VAL A 146 2.60 18.60 -18.93
C VAL A 146 1.68 17.44 -19.36
N GLN A 147 0.44 17.40 -18.86
CA GLN A 147 -0.54 16.38 -19.25
C GLN A 147 -0.86 16.42 -20.75
N LYS A 148 -0.99 17.62 -21.33
CA LYS A 148 -1.20 17.83 -22.78
C LYS A 148 0.00 17.33 -23.59
N ILE A 149 1.23 17.67 -23.20
CA ILE A 149 2.45 17.19 -23.85
C ILE A 149 2.57 15.67 -23.77
N ALA A 150 2.25 15.09 -22.61
CA ALA A 150 2.23 13.64 -22.38
C ALA A 150 1.09 12.92 -23.12
N LYS A 151 0.16 13.67 -23.74
CA LYS A 151 -1.05 13.16 -24.40
C LYS A 151 -1.93 12.29 -23.49
N CYS A 152 -1.93 12.58 -22.19
CA CYS A 152 -2.73 11.86 -21.21
C CYS A 152 -3.25 12.83 -20.15
N VAL A 153 -4.57 13.10 -20.21
CA VAL A 153 -5.29 13.93 -19.23
C VAL A 153 -5.81 13.05 -18.10
N ILE A 154 -5.42 13.36 -16.87
CA ILE A 154 -5.81 12.63 -15.66
C ILE A 154 -7.28 12.94 -15.31
N GLY A 155 -8.05 11.88 -15.08
CA GLY A 155 -9.51 11.89 -14.96
C GLY A 155 -10.26 11.65 -16.27
N VAL A 156 -9.56 11.59 -17.41
CA VAL A 156 -10.15 11.27 -18.72
C VAL A 156 -9.54 10.01 -19.30
N HIS A 157 -8.22 9.98 -19.45
CA HIS A 157 -7.49 8.86 -20.08
C HIS A 157 -6.93 7.88 -19.05
N TYR A 158 -6.57 8.39 -17.86
CA TYR A 158 -6.11 7.62 -16.71
C TYR A 158 -6.84 8.14 -15.47
N PRO A 159 -7.34 7.28 -14.56
CA PRO A 159 -8.18 7.72 -13.44
C PRO A 159 -7.44 8.66 -12.47
N LYS A 160 -8.21 9.49 -11.77
CA LYS A 160 -7.71 10.22 -10.60
C LYS A 160 -7.50 9.23 -9.44
N PRO A 161 -6.61 9.54 -8.48
CA PRO A 161 -6.47 8.73 -7.27
C PRO A 161 -7.82 8.50 -6.61
N MET A 162 -8.17 7.23 -6.38
CA MET A 162 -9.44 6.85 -5.77
C MET A 162 -9.54 7.25 -4.29
N VAL A 163 -8.41 7.55 -3.64
CA VAL A 163 -8.31 7.97 -2.24
C VAL A 163 -7.21 9.03 -2.06
N ASN A 164 -7.28 9.80 -0.98
CA ASN A 164 -6.14 10.57 -0.48
C ASN A 164 -5.32 9.69 0.47
N HIS A 165 -4.15 9.22 0.03
CA HIS A 165 -3.29 8.30 0.80
C HIS A 165 -2.93 8.83 2.19
N ALA A 166 -2.60 10.12 2.33
CA ALA A 166 -2.17 10.69 3.61
C ALA A 166 -3.28 10.63 4.66
N GLU A 167 -4.52 10.90 4.24
CA GLU A 167 -5.68 10.84 5.13
C GLU A 167 -6.14 9.40 5.37
N ALA A 168 -6.24 8.60 4.31
CA ALA A 168 -6.68 7.21 4.40
C ALA A 168 -5.76 6.39 5.32
N SER A 169 -4.45 6.45 5.10
CA SER A 169 -3.48 5.74 5.94
C SER A 169 -3.48 6.21 7.38
N ARG A 170 -3.63 7.51 7.64
CA ARG A 170 -3.74 8.06 9.00
C ARG A 170 -4.96 7.51 9.74
N ILE A 171 -6.13 7.50 9.09
CA ILE A 171 -7.37 6.93 9.64
C ILE A 171 -7.19 5.43 9.89
N ASN A 172 -6.67 4.70 8.92
CA ASN A 172 -6.53 3.24 9.00
C ASN A 172 -5.52 2.79 10.06
N ILE A 173 -4.42 3.52 10.25
CA ILE A 173 -3.46 3.28 11.34
C ILE A 173 -4.16 3.44 12.70
N GLU A 174 -4.99 4.46 12.86
CA GLU A 174 -5.76 4.67 14.11
C GLU A 174 -6.81 3.57 14.31
N ARG A 175 -7.52 3.13 13.26
CA ARG A 175 -8.43 1.96 13.32
C ARG A 175 -7.69 0.71 13.80
N MET A 176 -6.53 0.40 13.22
CA MET A 176 -5.71 -0.74 13.63
C MET A 176 -5.26 -0.63 15.09
N LYS A 177 -4.83 0.56 15.51
CA LYS A 177 -4.43 0.80 16.90
C LYS A 177 -5.57 0.52 17.88
N GLN A 178 -6.79 0.98 17.58
CA GLN A 178 -7.96 0.73 18.42
C GLN A 178 -8.30 -0.75 18.52
N ILE A 179 -8.25 -1.48 17.39
CA ILE A 179 -8.48 -2.94 17.35
C ILE A 179 -7.47 -3.66 18.25
N TYR A 180 -6.18 -3.36 18.10
CA TYR A 180 -5.12 -4.00 18.87
C TYR A 180 -5.14 -3.61 20.36
N GLN A 181 -5.56 -2.39 20.70
CA GLN A 181 -5.80 -1.99 22.08
C GLN A 181 -6.91 -2.82 22.72
N GLN A 182 -8.05 -2.97 22.04
CA GLN A 182 -9.16 -3.79 22.53
C GLN A 182 -8.72 -5.24 22.74
N LEU A 183 -7.96 -5.82 21.79
CA LEU A 183 -7.42 -7.18 21.92
C LEU A 183 -6.47 -7.34 23.11
N SER A 184 -5.63 -6.34 23.39
CA SER A 184 -4.72 -6.36 24.54
C SER A 184 -5.46 -6.35 25.89
N CYS A 185 -6.55 -5.59 25.98
CA CYS A 185 -7.44 -5.58 27.15
C CYS A 185 -8.05 -6.96 27.40
N TYR A 186 -8.40 -7.71 26.34
CA TYR A 186 -8.93 -9.07 26.46
C TYR A 186 -7.89 -10.13 26.81
N ARG A 187 -6.61 -9.94 26.43
CA ARG A 187 -5.54 -10.91 26.70
C ARG A 187 -4.80 -10.72 28.03
N GLY A 188 -5.18 -9.73 28.84
CA GLY A 188 -4.52 -9.46 30.13
C GLY A 188 -3.03 -9.07 30.01
N LEU A 189 -2.56 -8.75 28.80
CA LEU A 189 -1.16 -8.39 28.52
C LEU A 189 -1.04 -6.87 28.41
N GLY A 190 -0.85 -6.23 29.56
CA GLY A 190 -0.57 -4.80 29.70
C GLY A 190 0.83 -4.37 29.23
N LEU A 191 1.41 -5.02 28.24
CA LEU A 191 2.63 -4.60 27.57
C LEU A 191 2.39 -4.71 26.07
N LEU A 192 2.31 -3.59 25.35
CA LEU A 192 2.69 -3.39 23.93
C LEU A 192 2.05 -2.17 23.25
N ALA A 193 1.45 -1.23 23.99
CA ALA A 193 0.89 -0.01 23.41
C ALA A 193 1.72 1.26 23.72
N THR A 194 3.04 1.23 23.57
CA THR A 194 3.81 2.47 23.38
C THR A 194 4.02 2.69 21.88
N VAL A 195 3.02 3.34 21.27
CA VAL A 195 3.17 3.93 19.94
C VAL A 195 4.24 5.02 20.04
N PRO A 196 5.31 5.01 19.22
CA PRO A 196 6.24 6.12 19.19
C PRO A 196 5.52 7.38 18.70
N SER A 197 5.36 8.36 19.58
CA SER A 197 4.88 9.69 19.22
C SER A 197 6.00 10.38 18.44
N ASN A 198 5.83 10.53 17.13
CA ASN A 198 6.78 11.29 16.32
C ASN A 198 6.46 12.79 16.47
N SER A 199 6.89 13.40 17.57
CA SER A 199 6.98 14.85 17.71
C SER A 199 8.32 15.30 17.14
N GLY A 200 8.30 15.83 15.92
CA GLY A 200 9.43 16.57 15.40
C GLY A 200 9.56 17.89 16.14
N ASP A 201 10.75 18.15 16.68
CA ASP A 201 11.30 19.49 16.83
C ASP A 201 12.81 19.42 16.71
N GLY A 202 13.35 20.27 15.84
CA GLY A 202 14.77 20.43 15.63
C GLY A 202 15.45 21.21 16.77
N ASN A 203 16.78 21.21 16.68
CA ASN A 203 17.80 21.88 17.50
C ASN A 203 18.36 21.10 18.69
N GLY A 204 19.66 20.81 18.58
CA GLY A 204 20.50 20.36 19.68
C GLY A 204 21.89 19.98 19.17
N ALA A 205 22.78 20.96 19.12
CA ALA A 205 24.18 20.85 18.72
C ALA A 205 24.92 19.70 19.43
N GLY A 206 25.69 18.92 18.66
CA GLY A 206 26.64 17.95 19.20
C GLY A 206 27.95 18.63 19.62
N PRO A 207 28.61 18.21 20.72
CA PRO A 207 29.91 18.75 21.07
C PRO A 207 31.00 18.07 20.23
N SER A 208 31.86 18.89 19.65
CA SER A 208 33.10 18.50 19.00
C SER A 208 34.08 17.94 20.04
N SER A 209 34.43 16.66 19.92
CA SER A 209 35.60 16.07 20.57
C SER A 209 36.86 16.50 19.81
N GLY A 210 37.66 17.37 20.45
CA GLY A 210 39.00 17.70 20.00
C GLY A 210 40.00 16.69 20.57
N ASP A 211 40.66 15.95 19.68
CA ASP A 211 41.93 15.29 19.95
C ASP A 211 43.06 16.35 19.87
N ASN A 212 43.97 16.32 20.86
CA ASN A 212 45.29 16.94 20.74
C ASN A 212 46.27 16.20 21.68
N THR A 213 46.98 15.23 21.11
CA THR A 213 48.41 14.97 21.32
C THR A 213 48.99 14.46 20.02
#